data_AF-A0A1G5W400-F1
#
_entry.id   AF-A0A1G5W400-F1
#
_cell.length_a   1.000
_cell.length_b   1.000
_cell.length_c   1.000
_cell.angle_alpha   90.00
_cell.angle_beta   90.00
_cell.angle_gamma   90.00
#
_symmetry.space_group_name_H-M   'P 1'
#
loop_
_entity.id
_entity.type
_entity.pdbx_description
1 polymer ?
#
loop_
_entity_poly.entity_id
_entity_poly.type
_entity_poly.pdbx_seq_one_letter_code
_entity_poly.pdbx_strand_id
1 'polypeptide(L)'
;MINSDITFKAEMLRKSWDINNSSPLNILQSAIGNIDNLTILWFPMLDELSGCCSKTEDDNIICINSKHSKGRQNFTLAHELYHLLYEDTKDSFVCNINSSDESEKNANKFAECLLIPNMGLYEYIKQNEISEWSLNDIIKCEQYFQISHTAMLCKLRRESLISYDDYLRYKTGVKLAALNLGYDLSLYEPTNENYALGRIIPLSGMAYDNNMITGGKYDEILLNIFRGDMVYNTLKEDDDIV
;
A
#
# COMPACT_ATOMS: atom_id res chain seq x y z
N MET A 1 9.01 4.86 24.68
CA MET A 1 8.79 6.24 24.23
C MET A 1 8.17 6.15 22.85
N ILE A 2 7.01 6.78 22.64
CA ILE A 2 6.45 6.94 21.29
C ILE A 2 7.48 7.77 20.52
N ASN A 3 7.99 7.25 19.41
CA ASN A 3 8.88 7.99 18.53
C ASN A 3 8.03 9.06 17.83
N SER A 4 7.79 10.19 18.52
CA SER A 4 6.88 11.26 18.10
C SER A 4 7.24 11.83 16.72
N ASP A 5 8.49 11.68 16.31
CA ASP A 5 8.99 12.04 14.99
C ASP A 5 8.31 11.24 13.86
N ILE A 6 8.10 9.93 14.02
CA ILE A 6 7.55 9.07 12.96
C ILE A 6 6.05 9.31 12.75
N THR A 7 5.31 9.51 13.83
CA THR A 7 3.87 9.84 13.74
C THR A 7 3.71 11.19 13.06
N PHE A 8 4.53 12.17 13.43
CA PHE A 8 4.52 13.49 12.81
C PHE A 8 4.87 13.42 11.32
N LYS A 9 5.86 12.62 10.90
CA LYS A 9 6.18 12.39 9.47
C LYS A 9 4.96 11.89 8.68
N ALA A 10 4.24 10.90 9.20
CA ALA A 10 3.04 10.37 8.54
C ALA A 10 1.94 11.43 8.43
N GLU A 11 1.67 12.18 9.50
CA GLU A 11 0.67 13.26 9.51
C GLU A 11 1.04 14.42 8.57
N MET A 12 2.33 14.76 8.49
CA MET A 12 2.83 15.78 7.59
C MET A 12 2.78 15.33 6.13
N LEU A 13 3.03 14.06 5.84
CA LEU A 13 2.89 13.53 4.48
C LEU A 13 1.44 13.63 4.01
N ARG A 14 0.48 13.19 4.85
CA ARG A 14 -0.95 13.33 4.55
C ARG A 14 -1.32 14.77 4.26
N LYS A 15 -0.86 15.70 5.11
CA LYS A 15 -1.07 17.13 4.90
C LYS A 15 -0.47 17.63 3.59
N SER A 16 0.72 17.18 3.22
CA SER A 16 1.36 17.58 1.95
C SER A 16 0.66 17.03 0.71
N TRP A 17 -0.14 15.96 0.87
CA TRP A 17 -1.01 15.40 -0.18
C TRP A 17 -2.44 15.95 -0.11
N ASP A 18 -2.67 17.01 0.68
CA ASP A 18 -3.99 17.61 0.95
C ASP A 18 -5.05 16.63 1.50
N ILE A 19 -4.58 15.65 2.30
CA ILE A 19 -5.43 14.63 2.93
C ILE A 19 -5.53 14.92 4.42
N ASN A 20 -6.77 15.03 4.93
CA ASN A 20 -7.03 15.25 6.34
C ASN A 20 -6.55 14.05 7.18
N ASN A 21 -5.97 14.28 8.36
CA ASN A 21 -5.59 13.23 9.32
C ASN A 21 -6.77 12.49 9.97
N SER A 22 -8.02 12.77 9.56
CA SER A 22 -9.19 12.03 10.00
C SER A 22 -9.92 11.20 8.94
N SER A 23 -9.57 11.35 7.66
CA SER A 23 -10.17 10.60 6.56
C SER A 23 -9.41 9.28 6.27
N PRO A 24 -10.00 8.32 5.55
CA PRO A 24 -9.23 7.19 5.01
C PRO A 24 -8.33 7.68 3.88
N LEU A 25 -7.35 6.86 3.51
CA LEU A 25 -6.34 7.15 2.49
C LEU A 25 -6.36 6.07 1.40
N ASN A 26 -6.57 6.46 0.15
CA ASN A 26 -6.27 5.60 -0.99
C ASN A 26 -4.77 5.70 -1.31
N ILE A 27 -3.97 4.85 -0.66
CA ILE A 27 -2.51 4.92 -0.71
C ILE A 27 -1.95 4.81 -2.13
N LEU A 28 -2.57 3.97 -2.97
CA LEU A 28 -2.12 3.78 -4.35
C LEU A 28 -2.28 5.07 -5.17
N GLN A 29 -3.49 5.63 -5.17
CA GLN A 29 -3.76 6.85 -5.94
C GLN A 29 -2.98 8.04 -5.40
N SER A 30 -2.84 8.15 -4.08
CA SER A 30 -2.08 9.22 -3.44
C SER A 30 -0.58 9.12 -3.74
N ALA A 31 0.00 7.92 -3.71
CA ALA A 31 1.40 7.72 -4.06
C ALA A 31 1.67 8.09 -5.53
N ILE A 32 0.87 7.56 -6.47
CA ILE A 32 1.03 7.85 -7.91
C ILE A 32 0.83 9.34 -8.20
N GLY A 33 -0.12 10.00 -7.54
CA GLY A 33 -0.47 11.40 -7.81
C GLY A 33 0.47 12.43 -7.20
N ASN A 34 1.26 12.07 -6.18
CA ASN A 34 2.06 13.04 -5.41
C ASN A 34 3.56 12.72 -5.36
N ILE A 35 4.00 11.59 -5.92
CA ILE A 35 5.42 11.21 -5.94
C ILE A 35 5.90 11.22 -7.38
N ASP A 36 6.82 12.14 -7.65
CA ASP A 36 7.43 12.27 -8.96
C ASP A 36 8.24 11.03 -9.33
N ASN A 37 8.19 10.69 -10.62
CA ASN A 37 8.91 9.57 -11.21
C ASN A 37 8.74 8.21 -10.49
N LEU A 38 7.57 7.99 -9.87
CA LEU A 38 7.26 6.73 -9.21
C LEU A 38 6.77 5.66 -10.20
N THR A 39 7.35 4.47 -10.10
CA THR A 39 6.85 3.23 -10.71
C THR A 39 6.53 2.22 -9.60
N ILE A 40 5.37 1.57 -9.67
CA ILE A 40 4.99 0.51 -8.73
C ILE A 40 4.71 -0.78 -9.51
N LEU A 41 5.29 -1.89 -9.05
CA LEU A 41 5.09 -3.22 -9.64
C LEU A 41 4.46 -4.18 -8.63
N TRP A 42 3.51 -4.98 -9.10
CA TRP A 42 2.92 -6.10 -8.37
C TRP A 42 3.28 -7.38 -9.09
N PHE A 43 3.91 -8.31 -8.39
CA PHE A 43 4.16 -9.66 -8.89
C PHE A 43 4.38 -10.65 -7.73
N PRO A 44 4.18 -11.96 -7.94
CA PRO A 44 4.45 -12.95 -6.91
C PRO A 44 5.94 -13.00 -6.55
N MET A 45 6.27 -12.75 -5.29
CA MET A 45 7.65 -12.85 -4.77
C MET A 45 7.82 -14.08 -3.86
N LEU A 46 9.01 -14.25 -3.26
CA LEU A 46 9.21 -15.18 -2.15
C LEU A 46 8.32 -14.77 -0.96
N ASP A 47 7.82 -15.76 -0.22
CA ASP A 47 6.79 -15.53 0.81
C ASP A 47 7.33 -14.70 2.01
N GLU A 48 8.65 -14.72 2.22
CA GLU A 48 9.35 -13.92 3.22
C GLU A 48 9.47 -12.44 2.83
N LEU A 49 9.33 -12.11 1.55
CA LEU A 49 9.42 -10.75 1.03
C LEU A 49 8.03 -10.15 0.90
N SER A 50 7.77 -9.06 1.60
CA SER A 50 6.49 -8.34 1.44
C SER A 50 6.54 -7.33 0.30
N GLY A 51 7.68 -6.68 0.11
CA GLY A 51 7.97 -5.72 -0.94
C GLY A 51 9.43 -5.29 -0.87
N CYS A 52 9.78 -4.33 -1.71
CA CYS A 52 11.03 -3.59 -1.64
C CYS A 52 10.90 -2.26 -2.38
N CYS A 53 11.79 -1.32 -2.08
CA CYS A 53 11.93 -0.11 -2.87
C CYS A 53 13.36 0.10 -3.38
N SER A 54 13.47 0.85 -4.47
CA SER A 54 14.74 1.35 -4.98
C SER A 54 14.58 2.81 -5.40
N LYS A 55 15.61 3.60 -5.13
CA LYS A 55 15.66 5.03 -5.42
C LYS A 55 16.97 5.35 -6.14
N THR A 56 16.85 5.97 -7.30
CA THR A 56 17.98 6.57 -8.03
C THR A 56 17.89 8.10 -7.93
N GLU A 57 18.78 8.81 -8.61
CA GLU A 57 18.70 10.28 -8.72
C GLU A 57 17.39 10.73 -9.38
N ASP A 58 16.93 9.98 -10.38
CA ASP A 58 15.82 10.38 -11.24
C ASP A 58 14.52 9.59 -11.00
N ASP A 59 14.60 8.35 -10.52
CA ASP A 59 13.47 7.42 -10.50
C ASP A 59 13.24 6.78 -9.13
N ASN A 60 11.96 6.54 -8.84
CA ASN A 60 11.50 5.84 -7.64
C ASN A 60 10.78 4.55 -8.07
N ILE A 61 11.16 3.40 -7.49
CA ILE A 61 10.56 2.10 -7.80
C ILE A 61 10.12 1.44 -6.50
N ILE A 62 8.87 0.96 -6.46
CA ILE A 62 8.37 0.11 -5.39
C ILE A 62 7.84 -1.20 -5.99
N CYS A 63 8.25 -2.32 -5.41
CA CYS A 63 7.75 -3.63 -5.77
C CYS A 63 6.95 -4.21 -4.61
N ILE A 64 5.80 -4.81 -4.90
CA ILE A 64 4.86 -5.36 -3.92
C ILE A 64 4.61 -6.83 -4.21
N ASN A 65 4.69 -7.69 -3.19
CA ASN A 65 4.39 -9.11 -3.32
C ASN A 65 2.89 -9.34 -3.47
N SER A 66 2.45 -9.71 -4.68
CA SER A 66 1.03 -9.92 -4.99
C SER A 66 0.44 -11.20 -4.38
N LYS A 67 1.26 -12.08 -3.80
CA LYS A 67 0.79 -13.25 -3.01
C LYS A 67 0.19 -12.85 -1.66
N HIS A 68 0.43 -11.62 -1.20
CA HIS A 68 -0.18 -11.13 0.04
C HIS A 68 -1.57 -10.55 -0.21
N SER A 69 -2.40 -10.53 0.82
CA SER A 69 -3.75 -9.93 0.69
C SER A 69 -3.67 -8.46 0.30
N LYS A 70 -4.66 -7.94 -0.43
CA LYS A 70 -4.70 -6.52 -0.83
C LYS A 70 -4.51 -5.56 0.36
N GLY A 71 -5.12 -5.86 1.51
CA GLY A 71 -4.92 -5.04 2.72
C GLY A 71 -3.49 -5.08 3.27
N ARG A 72 -2.75 -6.18 3.06
CA ARG A 72 -1.31 -6.26 3.39
C ARG A 72 -0.45 -5.57 2.34
N GLN A 73 -0.82 -5.67 1.06
CA GLN A 73 -0.16 -4.93 -0.02
C GLN A 73 -0.25 -3.41 0.19
N ASN A 74 -1.42 -2.88 0.60
CA ASN A 74 -1.58 -1.47 0.95
C ASN A 74 -0.65 -1.05 2.08
N PHE A 75 -0.53 -1.88 3.12
CA PHE A 75 0.39 -1.65 4.23
C PHE A 75 1.85 -1.69 3.78
N THR A 76 2.22 -2.66 2.94
CA THR A 76 3.56 -2.74 2.34
C THR A 76 3.87 -1.50 1.52
N LEU A 77 2.95 -1.01 0.68
CA LEU A 77 3.19 0.22 -0.08
C LEU A 77 3.47 1.41 0.85
N ALA A 78 2.67 1.58 1.90
CA ALA A 78 2.90 2.63 2.90
C ALA A 78 4.24 2.46 3.64
N HIS A 79 4.67 1.21 3.87
CA HIS A 79 5.94 0.87 4.50
C HIS A 79 7.12 1.21 3.57
N GLU A 80 7.09 0.77 2.31
CA GLU A 80 8.15 1.08 1.33
C GLU A 80 8.28 2.58 1.06
N LEU A 81 7.16 3.31 1.11
CA LEU A 81 7.17 4.77 1.01
C LEU A 81 7.96 5.45 2.14
N TYR A 82 8.00 4.87 3.34
CA TYR A 82 8.84 5.40 4.41
C TYR A 82 10.32 5.35 4.02
N HIS A 83 10.79 4.18 3.58
CA HIS A 83 12.17 3.98 3.15
C HIS A 83 12.52 4.92 1.99
N LEU A 84 11.64 5.02 1.01
CA LEU A 84 11.83 5.88 -0.16
C LEU A 84 11.95 7.38 0.20
N LEU A 85 11.12 7.86 1.12
CA LEU A 85 10.98 9.29 1.41
C LEU A 85 11.89 9.79 2.52
N TYR A 86 12.20 8.96 3.51
CA TYR A 86 12.84 9.40 4.76
C TYR A 86 14.17 8.73 5.06
N GLU A 87 14.59 7.75 4.26
CA GLU A 87 15.91 7.15 4.39
C GLU A 87 16.82 7.59 3.25
N ASP A 88 18.07 7.90 3.60
CA ASP A 88 19.07 8.37 2.64
C ASP A 88 19.73 7.15 1.98
N THR A 89 19.08 6.65 0.94
CA THR A 89 19.40 5.37 0.29
C THR A 89 19.66 5.57 -1.20
N LYS A 90 20.48 6.56 -1.56
CA LYS A 90 20.94 6.74 -2.94
C LYS A 90 21.56 5.44 -3.46
N ASP A 91 21.10 4.98 -4.63
CA ASP A 91 21.63 3.84 -5.36
C ASP A 91 21.58 2.50 -4.60
N SER A 92 20.48 2.23 -3.88
CA SER A 92 20.32 0.94 -3.20
C SER A 92 18.95 0.30 -3.41
N PHE A 93 18.95 -1.04 -3.44
CA PHE A 93 17.75 -1.85 -3.24
C PHE A 93 17.56 -2.00 -1.73
N VAL A 94 16.54 -1.35 -1.18
CA VAL A 94 16.14 -1.53 0.21
C VAL A 94 15.29 -2.78 0.25
N CYS A 95 15.95 -3.92 0.47
CA CYS A 95 15.30 -5.22 0.52
C CYS A 95 15.89 -5.99 1.70
N ASN A 96 15.46 -5.73 2.94
CA ASN A 96 15.87 -6.46 4.17
C ASN A 96 17.38 -6.59 4.48
N ILE A 97 18.29 -6.18 3.57
CA ILE A 97 19.72 -6.51 3.61
C ILE A 97 20.52 -5.44 4.35
N ASN A 98 20.03 -4.19 4.38
CA ASN A 98 20.71 -3.06 5.00
C ASN A 98 19.86 -2.31 6.04
N SER A 99 18.59 -2.67 6.22
CA SER A 99 17.72 -2.01 7.19
C SER A 99 18.01 -2.52 8.60
N SER A 100 18.22 -1.59 9.53
CA SER A 100 18.32 -1.94 10.96
C SER A 100 16.94 -2.31 11.50
N ASP A 101 16.90 -3.10 12.58
CA ASP A 101 15.65 -3.39 13.31
C ASP A 101 14.86 -2.12 13.68
N GLU A 102 15.53 -0.98 13.88
CA GLU A 102 14.88 0.29 14.20
C GLU A 102 14.27 0.96 12.97
N SER A 103 14.93 0.88 11.83
CA SER A 103 14.41 1.36 10.53
C SER A 103 13.11 0.64 10.17
N GLU A 104 13.11 -0.69 10.24
CA GLU A 104 11.91 -1.52 9.99
C GLU A 104 10.77 -1.23 10.97
N LYS A 105 11.08 -0.99 12.25
CA LYS A 105 10.08 -0.57 13.24
C LYS A 105 9.50 0.80 12.92
N ASN A 106 10.33 1.73 12.47
CA ASN A 106 9.89 3.07 12.08
C ASN A 106 9.02 3.01 10.81
N ALA A 107 9.40 2.22 9.80
CA ALA A 107 8.61 1.99 8.60
C ALA A 107 7.23 1.39 8.94
N ASN A 108 7.20 0.37 9.80
CA ASN A 108 5.94 -0.20 10.28
C ASN A 108 5.09 0.80 11.08
N LYS A 109 5.70 1.63 11.92
CA LYS A 109 4.97 2.67 12.67
C LYS A 109 4.45 3.77 11.74
N PHE A 110 5.25 4.16 10.76
CA PHE A 110 4.89 5.13 9.74
C PHE A 110 3.70 4.64 8.92
N ALA A 111 3.78 3.42 8.38
CA ALA A 111 2.71 2.82 7.59
C ALA A 111 1.38 2.74 8.37
N GLU A 112 1.44 2.33 9.65
CA GLU A 112 0.24 2.37 10.51
C GLU A 112 -0.30 3.79 10.64
N CYS A 113 0.53 4.78 11.01
CA CYS A 113 0.07 6.14 11.22
C CYS A 113 -0.43 6.82 9.94
N LEU A 114 0.15 6.45 8.79
CA LEU A 114 -0.24 6.96 7.48
C LEU A 114 -1.60 6.40 7.07
N LEU A 115 -1.85 5.10 7.27
CA LEU A 115 -3.10 4.45 6.86
C LEU A 115 -4.22 4.57 7.89
N ILE A 116 -3.89 4.53 9.18
CA ILE A 116 -4.81 4.56 10.32
C ILE A 116 -4.37 5.66 11.31
N PRO A 117 -4.53 6.94 10.95
CA PRO A 117 -4.17 8.03 11.84
C PRO A 117 -5.02 7.98 13.13
N ASN A 118 -4.43 8.37 14.26
CA ASN A 118 -5.10 8.32 15.57
C ASN A 118 -6.40 9.14 15.58
N MET A 119 -6.36 10.33 14.96
CA MET A 119 -7.55 11.17 14.85
C MET A 119 -8.64 10.52 13.99
N GLY A 120 -8.26 9.89 12.87
CA GLY A 120 -9.22 9.18 12.01
C GLY A 120 -9.86 7.99 12.71
N LEU A 121 -9.09 7.19 13.45
CA LEU A 121 -9.65 6.09 14.23
C LEU A 121 -10.59 6.60 15.33
N TYR A 122 -10.21 7.69 16.02
CA TYR A 122 -11.06 8.32 17.03
C TYR A 122 -12.38 8.84 16.45
N GLU A 123 -12.34 9.54 15.31
CA GLU A 123 -13.56 10.01 14.64
C GLU A 123 -14.43 8.86 14.16
N TYR A 124 -13.82 7.80 13.61
CA TYR A 124 -14.55 6.60 13.20
C TYR A 124 -15.29 5.95 14.37
N ILE A 125 -14.62 5.76 15.51
CA ILE A 125 -15.23 5.21 16.74
C ILE A 125 -16.41 6.06 17.19
N LYS A 126 -16.23 7.39 17.22
CA LYS A 126 -17.27 8.33 17.65
C LYS A 126 -18.48 8.31 16.72
N GLN A 127 -18.25 8.32 15.40
CA GLN A 127 -19.32 8.35 14.39
C GLN A 127 -20.12 7.06 14.34
N ASN A 128 -19.50 5.92 14.67
CA ASN A 128 -20.15 4.62 14.69
C ASN A 128 -20.60 4.18 16.10
N GLU A 129 -20.49 5.08 17.09
CA GLU A 129 -20.92 4.85 18.48
C GLU A 129 -20.33 3.56 19.11
N ILE A 130 -19.07 3.24 18.79
CA ILE A 130 -18.42 2.01 19.24
C ILE A 130 -17.99 2.16 20.70
N SER A 131 -18.77 1.59 21.62
CA SER A 131 -18.40 1.49 23.04
C SER A 131 -17.61 0.21 23.35
N GLU A 132 -17.91 -0.87 22.64
CA GLU A 132 -17.20 -2.16 22.72
C GLU A 132 -17.03 -2.71 21.30
N TRP A 133 -15.83 -3.21 20.98
CA TRP A 133 -15.56 -3.73 19.65
C TRP A 133 -16.12 -5.14 19.46
N SER A 134 -16.94 -5.32 18.43
CA SER A 134 -17.28 -6.64 17.89
C SER A 134 -16.45 -6.97 16.64
N LEU A 135 -16.47 -8.24 16.22
CA LEU A 135 -15.86 -8.62 14.94
C LEU A 135 -16.44 -7.79 13.78
N ASN A 136 -17.75 -7.55 13.77
CA ASN A 136 -18.38 -6.78 12.69
C ASN A 136 -17.89 -5.34 12.64
N ASP A 137 -17.65 -4.71 13.78
CA ASP A 137 -17.10 -3.35 13.84
C ASP A 137 -15.66 -3.31 13.34
N ILE A 138 -14.87 -4.34 13.68
CA ILE A 138 -13.50 -4.50 13.19
C ILE A 138 -13.50 -4.65 11.67
N ILE A 139 -14.38 -5.50 11.12
CA ILE A 139 -14.53 -5.69 9.67
C ILE A 139 -14.93 -4.39 8.96
N LYS A 140 -15.88 -3.63 9.51
CA LYS A 140 -16.26 -2.34 8.90
C LYS A 140 -15.12 -1.34 8.97
N CYS A 141 -14.34 -1.33 10.05
CA CYS A 141 -13.23 -0.41 10.25
C CYS A 141 -12.06 -0.71 9.30
N GLU A 142 -11.67 -1.99 9.16
CA GLU A 142 -10.60 -2.37 8.22
C GLU A 142 -11.01 -2.15 6.76
N GLN A 143 -12.29 -2.30 6.42
CA GLN A 143 -12.84 -1.92 5.11
C GLN A 143 -12.82 -0.40 4.92
N TYR A 144 -13.12 0.39 5.94
CA TYR A 144 -13.03 1.85 5.86
C TYR A 144 -11.59 2.33 5.62
N PHE A 145 -10.61 1.80 6.35
CA PHE A 145 -9.20 2.17 6.21
C PHE A 145 -8.45 1.38 5.12
N GLN A 146 -9.09 0.39 4.50
CA GLN A 146 -8.53 -0.48 3.45
C GLN A 146 -7.21 -1.17 3.87
N ILE A 147 -7.20 -1.79 5.06
CA ILE A 147 -6.03 -2.49 5.59
C ILE A 147 -6.30 -3.96 5.87
N SER A 148 -5.24 -4.74 6.10
CA SER A 148 -5.39 -6.14 6.54
C SER A 148 -6.01 -6.24 7.94
N HIS A 149 -6.74 -7.33 8.17
CA HIS A 149 -7.32 -7.66 9.46
C HIS A 149 -6.29 -7.71 10.59
N THR A 150 -5.13 -8.31 10.33
CA THR A 150 -4.02 -8.37 11.29
C THR A 150 -3.53 -6.97 11.68
N ALA A 151 -3.39 -6.05 10.71
CA ALA A 151 -2.98 -4.68 10.98
C ALA A 151 -4.01 -3.95 11.85
N MET A 152 -5.31 -4.10 11.56
CA MET A 152 -6.38 -3.51 12.36
C MET A 152 -6.37 -4.03 13.80
N LEU A 153 -6.31 -5.36 14.00
CA LEU A 153 -6.24 -5.96 15.33
C LEU A 153 -5.02 -5.49 16.12
N CYS A 154 -3.86 -5.38 15.47
CA CYS A 154 -2.65 -4.85 16.09
C CYS A 154 -2.82 -3.38 16.51
N LYS A 155 -3.44 -2.55 15.66
CA LYS A 155 -3.75 -1.15 15.98
C LYS A 155 -4.66 -1.04 17.19
N LEU A 156 -5.81 -1.71 17.16
CA LEU A 156 -6.80 -1.64 18.25
C LEU A 156 -6.23 -2.08 19.58
N ARG A 157 -5.46 -3.18 19.58
CA ARG A 157 -4.78 -3.66 20.78
C ARG A 157 -3.73 -2.68 21.29
N ARG A 158 -2.92 -2.10 20.40
CA ARG A 158 -1.90 -1.10 20.77
C ARG A 158 -2.52 0.13 21.43
N GLU A 159 -3.67 0.58 20.91
CA GLU A 159 -4.44 1.69 21.49
C GLU A 159 -5.29 1.26 22.72
N SER A 160 -5.13 0.02 23.20
CA SER A 160 -5.87 -0.55 24.34
C SER A 160 -7.40 -0.53 24.16
N LEU A 161 -7.87 -0.55 22.92
CA LEU A 161 -9.30 -0.57 22.56
C LEU A 161 -9.88 -2.00 22.61
N ILE A 162 -9.02 -3.01 22.55
CA ILE A 162 -9.36 -4.43 22.74
C ILE A 162 -8.33 -5.11 23.63
N SER A 163 -8.76 -6.13 24.38
CA SER A 163 -7.87 -6.93 25.22
C SER A 163 -7.05 -7.95 24.42
N TYR A 164 -6.12 -8.65 25.08
CA TYR A 164 -5.42 -9.79 24.48
C TYR A 164 -6.39 -10.91 24.08
N ASP A 165 -7.39 -11.16 24.93
CA ASP A 165 -8.36 -12.22 24.71
C ASP A 165 -9.30 -11.88 23.56
N ASP A 166 -9.72 -10.61 23.46
CA ASP A 166 -10.46 -10.11 22.30
C ASP A 166 -9.65 -10.22 21.02
N TYR A 167 -8.36 -9.85 21.08
CA TYR A 167 -7.45 -10.01 19.95
C TYR A 167 -7.42 -11.46 19.48
N LEU A 168 -7.30 -12.45 20.37
CA LEU A 168 -7.34 -13.86 20.00
C LEU A 168 -8.71 -14.29 19.47
N ARG A 169 -9.79 -13.85 20.11
CA ARG A 169 -11.18 -14.14 19.72
C ARG A 169 -11.48 -13.68 18.30
N TYR A 170 -11.00 -12.50 17.91
CA TYR A 170 -11.31 -11.88 16.63
C TYR A 170 -10.41 -12.29 15.47
N LYS A 171 -9.34 -13.06 15.70
CA LYS A 171 -8.43 -13.51 14.62
C LYS A 171 -9.08 -14.34 13.50
N THR A 172 -10.23 -14.96 13.75
CA THR A 172 -10.82 -15.99 12.88
C THR A 172 -12.23 -15.62 12.46
N GLY A 173 -12.74 -16.26 11.40
CA GLY A 173 -14.07 -15.98 10.88
C GLY A 173 -14.18 -14.72 10.01
N VAL A 174 -13.05 -14.04 9.73
CA VAL A 174 -12.96 -12.76 9.02
C VAL A 174 -13.70 -12.78 7.68
N LYS A 175 -13.38 -13.72 6.79
CA LYS A 175 -13.98 -13.79 5.44
C LYS A 175 -15.50 -14.00 5.50
N LEU A 176 -15.96 -14.89 6.37
CA LEU A 176 -17.40 -15.16 6.54
C LEU A 176 -18.13 -13.93 7.10
N ALA A 177 -17.53 -13.25 8.09
CA ALA A 177 -18.08 -12.01 8.64
C ALA A 177 -18.15 -10.89 7.58
N ALA A 178 -17.10 -10.74 6.76
CA ALA A 178 -17.08 -9.79 5.65
C ALA A 178 -18.19 -10.03 4.62
N LEU A 179 -18.38 -11.28 4.18
CA LEU A 179 -19.47 -11.66 3.27
C LEU A 179 -20.84 -11.38 3.87
N ASN A 180 -21.05 -11.73 5.15
CA ASN A 180 -22.31 -11.48 5.84
C ASN A 180 -22.63 -9.98 6.01
N LEU A 181 -21.62 -9.12 5.96
CA LEU A 181 -21.76 -7.66 5.99
C LEU A 181 -21.89 -7.04 4.59
N GLY A 182 -21.78 -7.84 3.53
CA GLY A 182 -21.93 -7.40 2.14
C GLY A 182 -20.65 -6.92 1.48
N TYR A 183 -19.49 -7.17 2.06
CA TYR A 183 -18.20 -6.88 1.43
C TYR A 183 -17.72 -8.04 0.57
N ASP A 184 -16.98 -7.73 -0.49
CA ASP A 184 -16.20 -8.74 -1.21
C ASP A 184 -14.94 -9.15 -0.42
N LEU A 185 -14.26 -10.20 -0.89
CA LEU A 185 -13.11 -10.77 -0.22
C LEU A 185 -11.76 -10.20 -0.65
N SER A 186 -11.72 -9.26 -1.59
CA SER A 186 -10.47 -8.75 -2.19
C SER A 186 -9.49 -8.20 -1.16
N LEU A 187 -9.99 -7.54 -0.09
CA LEU A 187 -9.15 -7.01 0.98
C LEU A 187 -8.35 -8.11 1.72
N TYR A 188 -8.88 -9.33 1.75
CA TYR A 188 -8.38 -10.48 2.52
C TYR A 188 -7.70 -11.54 1.65
N GLU A 189 -7.71 -11.37 0.33
CA GLU A 189 -7.23 -12.36 -0.62
C GLU A 189 -6.00 -11.87 -1.40
N PRO A 190 -5.06 -12.79 -1.70
CA PRO A 190 -3.97 -12.50 -2.62
C PRO A 190 -4.50 -12.02 -3.96
N THR A 191 -3.89 -10.99 -4.54
CA THR A 191 -4.26 -10.56 -5.89
C THR A 191 -3.61 -11.45 -6.95
N ASN A 192 -2.41 -11.99 -6.66
CA ASN A 192 -1.59 -12.78 -7.59
C ASN A 192 -1.37 -12.11 -8.95
N GLU A 193 -1.51 -10.78 -8.99
CA GLU A 193 -1.35 -9.98 -10.20
C GLU A 193 0.12 -9.94 -10.63
N ASN A 194 0.32 -9.74 -11.93
CA ASN A 194 1.58 -9.34 -12.54
C ASN A 194 1.28 -8.06 -13.31
N TYR A 195 1.61 -6.90 -12.75
CA TYR A 195 1.21 -5.62 -13.33
C TYR A 195 2.12 -4.48 -12.85
N ALA A 196 2.17 -3.39 -13.60
CA ALA A 196 2.91 -2.19 -13.24
C ALA A 196 2.14 -0.91 -13.55
N LEU A 197 2.38 0.11 -12.72
CA LEU A 197 1.86 1.47 -12.86
C LEU A 197 2.99 2.48 -12.74
N GLY A 198 2.75 3.69 -13.26
CA GLY A 198 3.61 4.84 -13.04
C GLY A 198 4.62 5.10 -14.15
N ARG A 199 5.71 5.79 -13.79
CA ARG A 199 6.58 6.58 -14.68
C ARG A 199 7.17 5.81 -15.86
N ILE A 200 7.55 4.55 -15.65
CA ILE A 200 8.26 3.76 -16.67
C ILE A 200 7.43 3.58 -17.96
N ILE A 201 6.10 3.54 -17.84
CA ILE A 201 5.19 3.37 -18.98
C ILE A 201 5.26 4.58 -19.92
N PRO A 202 4.89 5.82 -19.51
CA PRO A 202 5.02 6.99 -20.38
C PRO A 202 6.48 7.30 -20.74
N LEU A 203 7.46 6.96 -19.89
CA LEU A 203 8.88 7.15 -20.21
C LEU A 203 9.29 6.29 -21.41
N SER A 204 8.92 5.01 -21.42
CA SER A 204 9.20 4.10 -22.54
C SER A 204 8.52 4.56 -23.82
N GLY A 205 7.28 5.05 -23.74
CA GLY A 205 6.55 5.62 -24.88
C GLY A 205 7.27 6.85 -25.45
N MET A 206 7.64 7.82 -24.60
CA MET A 206 8.40 8.99 -25.04
C MET A 206 9.75 8.64 -25.65
N ALA A 207 10.47 7.66 -25.09
CA ALA A 207 11.75 7.21 -25.65
C ALA A 207 11.57 6.60 -27.05
N TYR A 208 10.49 5.86 -27.27
CA TYR A 208 10.14 5.32 -28.58
C TYR A 208 9.74 6.42 -29.56
N ASP A 209 8.83 7.31 -29.18
CA ASP A 209 8.35 8.42 -30.01
C ASP A 209 9.47 9.36 -30.46
N ASN A 210 10.47 9.56 -29.59
CA ASN A 210 11.66 10.37 -29.88
C ASN A 210 12.78 9.59 -30.60
N ASN A 211 12.52 8.36 -31.06
CA ASN A 211 13.48 7.48 -31.75
C ASN A 211 14.75 7.16 -30.93
N MET A 212 14.67 7.22 -29.60
CA MET A 212 15.78 6.84 -28.70
C MET A 212 15.89 5.33 -28.54
N ILE A 213 14.78 4.61 -28.69
CA ILE A 213 14.71 3.14 -28.67
C ILE A 213 13.92 2.62 -29.88
N THR A 214 14.14 1.36 -30.24
CA THR A 214 13.37 0.68 -31.29
C THR A 214 12.02 0.20 -30.76
N GLY A 215 11.06 -0.06 -31.65
CA GLY A 215 9.77 -0.65 -31.27
C GLY A 215 9.92 -2.00 -30.55
N GLY A 216 10.84 -2.85 -31.02
CA GLY A 216 11.15 -4.10 -30.32
C GLY A 216 11.70 -3.89 -28.90
N LYS A 217 12.46 -2.82 -28.67
CA LYS A 217 12.94 -2.50 -27.31
C LYS A 217 11.81 -1.92 -26.43
N TYR A 218 10.90 -1.16 -27.01
CA TYR A 218 9.69 -0.68 -26.32
C TYR A 218 8.83 -1.86 -25.84
N ASP A 219 8.54 -2.81 -26.73
CA ASP A 219 7.78 -4.01 -26.40
C ASP A 219 8.48 -4.85 -25.32
N GLU A 220 9.79 -5.03 -25.43
CA GLU A 220 10.60 -5.74 -24.42
C GLU A 220 10.48 -5.09 -23.04
N ILE A 221 10.56 -3.75 -22.95
CA ILE A 221 10.42 -3.02 -21.68
C ILE A 221 9.04 -3.27 -21.09
N LEU A 222 7.97 -3.12 -21.89
CA LEU A 222 6.59 -3.32 -21.42
C LEU A 222 6.36 -4.76 -20.95
N LEU A 223 6.86 -5.76 -21.67
CA LEU A 223 6.76 -7.16 -21.27
C LEU A 223 7.49 -7.44 -19.95
N ASN A 224 8.67 -6.85 -19.75
CA ASN A 224 9.46 -7.01 -18.51
C ASN A 224 8.78 -6.38 -17.28
N ILE A 225 7.90 -5.39 -17.47
CA ILE A 225 7.11 -4.78 -16.39
C ILE A 225 5.66 -5.28 -16.37
N PHE A 226 5.40 -6.44 -16.99
CA PHE A 226 4.09 -7.10 -17.01
C PHE A 226 2.97 -6.30 -17.70
N ARG A 227 3.31 -5.43 -18.64
CA ARG A 227 2.37 -4.67 -19.49
C ARG A 227 2.20 -5.29 -20.87
N GLY A 228 2.11 -6.62 -20.91
CA GLY A 228 1.82 -7.35 -22.16
C GLY A 228 0.47 -6.98 -22.76
N ASP A 229 -0.47 -6.51 -21.94
CA ASP A 229 -1.76 -5.98 -22.39
C ASP A 229 -1.63 -4.82 -23.40
N MET A 230 -0.61 -3.98 -23.21
CA MET A 230 -0.30 -2.85 -24.10
C MET A 230 0.42 -3.29 -25.39
N VAL A 231 1.18 -4.39 -25.34
CA VAL A 231 1.90 -4.91 -26.50
C VAL A 231 0.98 -5.71 -27.41
N TYR A 232 0.09 -6.51 -26.82
CA TYR A 232 -0.82 -7.38 -27.57
C TYR A 232 -2.20 -6.75 -27.84
N ASN A 233 -2.40 -5.46 -27.53
CA ASN A 233 -3.67 -4.73 -27.67
C ASN A 233 -4.88 -5.50 -27.12
N THR A 234 -4.72 -6.13 -25.95
CA THR A 234 -5.83 -6.91 -25.34
C THR A 234 -6.89 -6.02 -24.71
N LEU A 235 -6.59 -4.74 -24.50
CA LEU A 235 -7.57 -3.70 -24.21
C LEU A 235 -8.17 -3.27 -25.55
N LYS A 236 -9.37 -3.76 -25.87
CA LYS A 236 -10.11 -3.30 -27.06
C LYS A 236 -10.41 -1.82 -26.92
N GLU A 237 -10.30 -1.06 -28.01
CA GLU A 237 -10.59 0.39 -28.10
C GLU A 237 -12.07 0.77 -27.83
N ASP A 238 -12.93 -0.17 -27.40
CA ASP A 238 -14.37 0.03 -27.23
C ASP A 238 -14.78 0.42 -25.79
N ASP A 239 -14.00 1.24 -25.10
CA ASP A 239 -14.44 1.89 -23.87
C ASP A 239 -14.93 3.30 -24.19
N ASP A 240 -16.11 3.38 -24.82
CA ASP A 240 -16.96 4.58 -24.72
C ASP A 240 -17.29 4.76 -23.23
N ILE A 241 -16.54 5.62 -22.55
CA ILE A 241 -16.88 6.09 -21.20
C ILE A 241 -18.11 6.98 -21.35
N VAL A 242 -19.30 6.40 -21.16
CA VAL A 242 -20.60 7.11 -21.07
C VAL A 242 -20.67 7.96 -19.81
#